data_AF-A8XJE8-F1
#
_entry.id   AF-A8XJE8-F1
#
_cell.length_a   1.000
_cell.length_b   1.000
_cell.length_c   1.000
_cell.angle_alpha   90.00
_cell.angle_beta   90.00
_cell.angle_gamma   90.00
#
_symmetry.space_group_name_H-M   'P 1'
#
loop_
_entity.id
_entity.type
_entity.pdbx_description
1 polymer ?
#
loop_
_entity_poly.entity_id
_entity_poly.type
_entity_poly.pdbx_seq_one_letter_code
_entity_poly.pdbx_strand_id
1 'polypeptide(L)'
;MSNYRYSKLNEEEISLEDVPSSAGQIFSRQEQIIQEQDEELELVGNSVRTLRGMSSMIGDELDQQSVMLDDLGQEMEYAETKLDTAMKKMAKLTHLEDATTYSFCRVQPVQNDHGPLGVAVLPHLHSHHLSYSTFDFVFLMKILRVLVVYSIYSIYFADAVKNGAKNGTDPNGYIVFCPCMGRFGNQIDQFLGVLSFAKSLDRTLVLPNFIEFNHPETKMIPFEVLFQVGTVAKYTRVVTMHEFTKKIIKAFCWNPRKAIYDTDAEPGCHAKEGNPFGPYWDQIGVSFVGDEYFGEIPGGFETSQMGSRKKWLEKFGPEEFPVLAFPSAPAAFPSKGKVWSIQKYLRWSSRITEQAKKYITNNLQKPFVAVHLRNDADWVRVCDHIDLEKNRPLFASEQCLGEGHHQGQLTMEMCIPNKQQIVDMIVEKVGSIGAKSVFVASDKDHMIDEINEALKPYEIEAHRQEVDDMYTSLAIMGRSDLFIGNCVSTFSHIVKRERDHTGQSPRPSAFFGVRSARRHIDL
;
A
#
# COMPACT_ATOMS: atom_id res chain seq x y z
N MET A 1 1.86 -87.54 -2.41
CA MET A 1 3.10 -87.61 -1.63
C MET A 1 4.21 -86.90 -2.38
N SER A 2 4.80 -85.89 -1.73
CA SER A 2 6.16 -85.35 -1.92
C SER A 2 6.57 -84.63 -3.22
N ASN A 3 6.79 -83.33 -3.04
CA ASN A 3 7.94 -82.51 -3.48
C ASN A 3 8.37 -82.53 -4.95
N TYR A 4 8.00 -81.45 -5.66
CA TYR A 4 8.92 -80.81 -6.59
C TYR A 4 9.39 -79.47 -6.01
N ARG A 5 10.71 -79.41 -5.82
CA ARG A 5 11.52 -78.37 -5.19
C ARG A 5 11.78 -77.29 -6.25
N TYR A 6 11.18 -76.11 -6.12
CA TYR A 6 11.56 -74.96 -6.94
C TYR A 6 12.92 -74.43 -6.44
N SER A 7 13.93 -74.57 -7.27
CA SER A 7 15.26 -73.96 -7.12
C SER A 7 15.17 -72.46 -7.39
N LYS A 8 15.81 -71.65 -6.54
CA LYS A 8 16.01 -70.21 -6.77
C LYS A 8 16.66 -69.99 -8.14
N LEU A 9 16.09 -69.09 -8.94
CA LEU A 9 16.76 -68.52 -10.11
C LEU A 9 17.93 -67.68 -9.59
N ASN A 10 19.12 -67.94 -10.12
CA ASN A 10 20.28 -67.10 -9.89
C ASN A 10 19.96 -65.70 -10.43
N GLU A 11 20.08 -64.69 -9.58
CA GLU A 11 20.28 -63.30 -10.02
C GLU A 11 21.65 -63.26 -10.70
N GLU A 12 21.67 -63.39 -12.02
CA GLU A 12 22.79 -62.89 -12.81
C GLU A 12 22.71 -61.36 -12.73
N GLU A 13 23.57 -60.78 -11.89
CA GLU A 13 23.91 -59.36 -11.93
C GLU A 13 24.35 -59.02 -13.36
N ILE A 14 23.48 -58.34 -14.10
CA ILE A 14 23.88 -57.70 -15.36
C ILE A 14 24.90 -56.63 -14.98
N SER A 15 26.15 -56.82 -15.40
CA SER A 15 27.21 -55.86 -15.18
C SER A 15 26.85 -54.52 -15.83
N LEU A 16 27.12 -53.41 -15.14
CA LEU A 16 26.89 -52.04 -15.61
C LEU A 16 27.68 -51.67 -16.89
N GLU A 17 28.52 -52.57 -17.40
CA GLU A 17 29.36 -52.35 -18.59
C GLU A 17 28.68 -52.73 -19.92
N ASP A 18 27.51 -53.40 -19.89
CA ASP A 18 26.79 -53.84 -21.10
C ASP A 18 25.58 -52.96 -21.49
N VAL A 19 25.37 -51.83 -20.80
CA VAL A 19 24.28 -50.89 -21.15
C VAL A 19 24.69 -50.05 -22.37
N PRO A 20 23.94 -50.07 -23.49
CA PRO A 20 24.24 -49.22 -24.65
C PRO A 20 24.32 -47.75 -24.23
N SER A 21 25.31 -46.99 -24.72
CA SER A 21 25.50 -45.59 -24.29
C SER A 21 24.27 -44.70 -24.51
N SER A 22 23.39 -45.09 -25.45
CA SER A 22 22.09 -44.45 -25.69
C SER A 22 21.10 -44.64 -24.55
N ALA A 23 21.08 -45.81 -23.88
CA ALA A 23 20.19 -46.09 -22.76
C ALA A 23 20.64 -45.34 -21.50
N GLY A 24 21.94 -45.25 -21.23
CA GLY A 24 22.49 -44.41 -20.13
C GLY A 24 22.23 -42.91 -20.35
N GLN A 25 22.29 -42.43 -21.59
CA GLN A 25 21.91 -41.06 -21.96
C GLN A 25 20.39 -40.81 -21.83
N ILE A 26 19.55 -41.81 -22.14
CA ILE A 26 18.10 -41.72 -21.97
C ILE A 26 17.74 -41.71 -20.48
N PHE A 27 18.35 -42.56 -19.66
CA PHE A 27 18.11 -42.61 -18.21
C PHE A 27 18.55 -41.32 -17.52
N SER A 28 19.75 -40.80 -17.81
CA SER A 28 20.20 -39.51 -17.26
C SER A 28 19.31 -38.35 -17.70
N ARG A 29 18.81 -38.37 -18.93
CA ARG A 29 17.85 -37.37 -19.42
C ARG A 29 16.46 -37.53 -18.77
N GLN A 30 16.02 -38.76 -18.52
CA GLN A 30 14.78 -39.04 -17.79
C GLN A 30 14.88 -38.58 -16.33
N GLU A 31 16.03 -38.78 -15.69
CA GLU A 31 16.29 -38.36 -14.32
C GLU A 31 16.37 -36.83 -14.21
N GLN A 32 16.97 -36.15 -15.20
CA GLN A 32 16.90 -34.68 -15.31
C GLN A 32 15.46 -34.19 -15.52
N ILE A 33 14.69 -34.83 -16.41
CA ILE A 33 13.29 -34.46 -16.65
C ILE A 33 12.44 -34.68 -15.39
N ILE A 34 12.69 -35.75 -14.62
CA ILE A 34 11.99 -36.02 -13.36
C ILE A 34 12.40 -34.99 -12.30
N GLN A 35 13.68 -34.63 -12.20
CA GLN A 35 14.13 -33.58 -11.28
C GLN A 35 13.55 -32.20 -11.62
N GLU A 36 13.53 -31.84 -12.90
CA GLU A 36 12.90 -30.60 -13.38
C GLU A 36 11.38 -30.61 -13.10
N GLN A 37 10.71 -31.74 -13.32
CA GLN A 37 9.28 -31.88 -13.01
C GLN A 37 8.99 -31.88 -11.51
N ASP A 38 9.85 -32.45 -10.68
CA ASP A 38 9.71 -32.43 -9.22
C ASP A 38 9.93 -31.02 -8.67
N GLU A 39 10.89 -30.26 -9.20
CA GLU A 39 11.08 -28.84 -8.89
C GLU A 39 9.87 -28.00 -9.31
N GLU A 40 9.31 -28.25 -10.51
CA GLU A 40 8.06 -27.64 -10.96
C GLU A 40 6.86 -28.02 -10.09
N LEU A 41 6.73 -29.29 -9.67
CA LEU A 41 5.65 -29.78 -8.82
C LEU A 41 5.75 -29.23 -7.40
N GLU A 42 6.95 -29.01 -6.88
CA GLU A 42 7.17 -28.37 -5.59
C GLU A 42 6.79 -26.87 -5.64
N LEU A 43 7.18 -26.17 -6.70
CA LEU A 43 6.75 -24.80 -6.97
C LEU A 43 5.21 -24.72 -7.07
N VAL A 44 4.58 -25.65 -7.80
CA VAL A 44 3.12 -25.74 -7.90
C VAL A 44 2.48 -26.08 -6.54
N GLY A 45 3.05 -27.00 -5.76
CA GLY A 45 2.54 -27.39 -4.45
C GLY A 45 2.59 -26.24 -3.44
N ASN A 46 3.66 -25.43 -3.50
CA ASN A 46 3.82 -24.23 -2.69
C ASN A 46 2.89 -23.11 -3.14
N SER A 47 2.70 -22.94 -4.45
CA SER A 47 1.69 -22.03 -4.99
C SER A 47 0.29 -22.48 -4.59
N VAL A 48 -0.06 -23.76 -4.61
CA VAL A 48 -1.38 -24.25 -4.18
C VAL A 48 -1.59 -24.07 -2.67
N ARG A 49 -0.58 -24.29 -1.83
CA ARG A 49 -0.68 -24.07 -0.38
C ARG A 49 -0.79 -22.58 -0.05
N THR A 50 0.00 -21.73 -0.72
CA THR A 50 -0.05 -20.27 -0.61
C THR A 50 -1.37 -19.75 -1.15
N LEU A 51 -1.83 -20.22 -2.30
CA LEU A 51 -3.12 -19.88 -2.90
C LEU A 51 -4.28 -20.34 -2.04
N ARG A 52 -4.20 -21.48 -1.34
CA ARG A 52 -5.24 -21.92 -0.39
C ARG A 52 -5.28 -21.02 0.84
N GLY A 53 -4.13 -20.64 1.39
CA GLY A 53 -4.05 -19.67 2.50
C GLY A 53 -4.53 -18.28 2.08
N MET A 54 -4.09 -17.81 0.90
CA MET A 54 -4.56 -16.57 0.29
C MET A 54 -6.03 -16.65 -0.10
N SER A 55 -6.56 -17.78 -0.54
CA SER A 55 -7.97 -17.97 -0.90
C SER A 55 -8.86 -17.96 0.33
N SER A 56 -8.42 -18.56 1.44
CA SER A 56 -9.10 -18.43 2.73
C SER A 56 -9.09 -16.97 3.21
N MET A 57 -7.95 -16.29 3.08
CA MET A 57 -7.82 -14.89 3.50
C MET A 57 -8.55 -13.92 2.58
N ILE A 58 -8.61 -14.22 1.28
CA ILE A 58 -9.44 -13.54 0.29
C ILE A 58 -10.90 -13.81 0.62
N GLY A 59 -11.29 -15.01 1.06
CA GLY A 59 -12.63 -15.29 1.56
C GLY A 59 -12.97 -14.38 2.76
N ASP A 60 -12.11 -14.35 3.76
CA ASP A 60 -12.29 -13.51 4.95
C ASP A 60 -12.29 -12.00 4.59
N GLU A 61 -11.44 -11.55 3.67
CA GLU A 61 -11.37 -10.17 3.19
C GLU A 61 -12.55 -9.84 2.27
N LEU A 62 -13.04 -10.77 1.46
CA LEU A 62 -14.24 -10.60 0.63
C LEU A 62 -15.49 -10.55 1.50
N ASP A 63 -15.57 -11.31 2.58
CA ASP A 63 -16.64 -11.22 3.57
C ASP A 63 -16.58 -9.87 4.28
N GLN A 64 -15.38 -9.41 4.67
CA GLN A 64 -15.17 -8.07 5.23
C GLN A 64 -15.55 -6.97 4.23
N GLN A 65 -15.13 -7.08 2.97
CA GLN A 65 -15.44 -6.14 1.91
C GLN A 65 -16.91 -6.21 1.51
N SER A 66 -17.57 -7.36 1.57
CA SER A 66 -19.00 -7.51 1.30
C SER A 66 -19.81 -6.70 2.32
N VAL A 67 -19.46 -6.78 3.60
CA VAL A 67 -20.09 -5.98 4.66
C VAL A 67 -19.76 -4.50 4.50
N MET A 68 -18.51 -4.13 4.16
CA MET A 68 -18.15 -2.74 3.87
C MET A 68 -18.80 -2.18 2.59
N LEU A 69 -19.08 -3.02 1.59
CA LEU A 69 -19.76 -2.66 0.34
C LEU A 69 -21.25 -2.45 0.56
N ASP A 70 -21.88 -3.22 1.45
CA ASP A 70 -23.26 -2.99 1.87
C ASP A 70 -23.39 -1.64 2.59
N ASP A 71 -22.44 -1.32 3.48
CA ASP A 71 -22.33 -0.02 4.14
C ASP A 71 -22.09 1.13 3.14
N LEU A 72 -21.22 0.93 2.13
CA LEU A 72 -21.03 1.91 1.05
C LEU A 72 -22.31 2.06 0.20
N GLY A 73 -23.05 0.98 -0.02
CA GLY A 73 -24.36 1.00 -0.66
C GLY A 73 -25.34 1.92 0.08
N GLN A 74 -25.38 1.83 1.41
CA GLN A 74 -26.17 2.72 2.25
C GLN A 74 -25.69 4.18 2.19
N GLU A 75 -24.37 4.43 2.15
CA GLU A 75 -23.84 5.78 1.99
C GLU A 75 -24.15 6.37 0.60
N MET A 76 -24.14 5.56 -0.45
CA MET A 76 -24.49 5.97 -1.81
C MET A 76 -25.99 6.30 -1.91
N GLU A 77 -26.86 5.50 -1.29
CA GLU A 77 -28.29 5.76 -1.19
C GLU A 77 -28.57 7.05 -0.38
N TYR A 78 -27.79 7.29 0.67
CA TYR A 78 -27.83 8.55 1.43
C TYR A 78 -27.35 9.77 0.62
N ALA A 79 -26.33 9.60 -0.22
CA ALA A 79 -25.86 10.65 -1.12
C ALA A 79 -26.88 10.94 -2.22
N GLU A 80 -27.53 9.91 -2.78
CA GLU A 80 -28.59 10.03 -3.78
C GLU A 80 -29.81 10.77 -3.21
N THR A 81 -30.27 10.40 -2.01
CA THR A 81 -31.37 11.11 -1.33
C THR A 81 -31.04 12.57 -1.01
N LYS A 82 -29.78 12.88 -0.67
CA LYS A 82 -29.31 14.26 -0.51
C LYS A 82 -29.29 15.02 -1.83
N LEU A 83 -28.82 14.40 -2.91
CA LEU A 83 -28.80 15.00 -4.25
C LEU A 83 -30.22 15.25 -4.75
N ASP A 84 -31.14 14.32 -4.59
CA ASP A 84 -32.55 14.49 -4.93
C ASP A 84 -33.20 15.62 -4.11
N THR A 85 -32.89 15.70 -2.82
CA THR A 85 -33.32 16.83 -1.97
C THR A 85 -32.75 18.17 -2.44
N ALA A 86 -31.49 18.19 -2.86
CA ALA A 86 -30.83 19.38 -3.40
C ALA A 86 -31.44 19.79 -4.76
N MET A 87 -31.70 18.83 -5.64
CA MET A 87 -32.36 19.06 -6.94
C MET A 87 -33.80 19.55 -6.76
N LYS A 88 -34.55 18.99 -5.81
CA LYS A 88 -35.90 19.49 -5.45
C LYS A 88 -35.88 20.91 -4.89
N LYS A 89 -34.86 21.26 -4.09
CA LYS A 89 -34.66 22.64 -3.61
C LYS A 89 -34.28 23.59 -4.75
N MET A 90 -33.45 23.14 -5.67
CA MET A 90 -33.05 23.90 -6.87
C MET A 90 -34.26 24.13 -7.78
N ALA A 91 -35.09 23.12 -8.01
CA ALA A 91 -36.35 23.24 -8.75
C ALA A 91 -37.36 24.20 -8.09
N LYS A 92 -37.40 24.24 -6.74
CA LYS A 92 -38.21 25.22 -6.01
C LYS A 92 -37.68 26.65 -6.14
N LEU A 93 -36.36 26.82 -6.19
CA LEU A 93 -35.72 28.13 -6.41
C LEU A 93 -35.93 28.63 -7.84
N THR A 94 -36.02 27.74 -8.83
CA THR A 94 -36.34 28.11 -10.22
C THR A 94 -37.83 28.38 -10.46
N HIS A 95 -38.72 27.92 -9.56
CA HIS A 95 -40.16 28.20 -9.63
C HIS A 95 -40.61 29.41 -8.78
N LEU A 96 -39.66 30.22 -8.29
CA LEU A 96 -39.93 31.51 -7.64
C LEU A 96 -39.50 32.67 -8.54
N GLU A 97 -39.95 32.66 -9.79
CA GLU A 97 -40.03 33.86 -10.62
C GLU A 97 -41.45 33.98 -11.17
N ASP A 98 -42.33 34.54 -10.34
CA ASP A 98 -43.52 35.26 -10.81
C ASP A 98 -44.03 36.15 -9.67
N ALA A 99 -43.45 37.35 -9.57
CA ALA A 99 -44.11 38.61 -9.24
C ALA A 99 -43.05 39.69 -8.95
N THR A 100 -42.74 40.47 -9.99
CA THR A 100 -42.48 41.92 -9.95
C THR A 100 -41.73 42.50 -8.75
N THR A 101 -40.51 43.02 -8.97
CA THR A 101 -40.22 44.48 -8.97
C THR A 101 -38.80 44.71 -9.51
N TYR A 102 -38.73 45.54 -10.55
CA TYR A 102 -37.53 45.99 -11.25
C TYR A 102 -36.49 46.63 -10.31
N SER A 103 -35.20 46.34 -10.53
CA SER A 103 -34.09 47.32 -10.46
C SER A 103 -32.83 46.76 -11.12
N PHE A 104 -32.50 47.28 -12.30
CA PHE A 104 -31.27 47.08 -13.04
C PHE A 104 -30.08 47.71 -12.28
N CYS A 105 -29.01 46.96 -12.01
CA CYS A 105 -27.69 47.52 -11.71
C CYS A 105 -26.76 47.30 -12.91
N ARG A 106 -26.54 48.38 -13.66
CA ARG A 106 -25.53 48.47 -14.74
C ARG A 106 -24.27 49.08 -14.15
N VAL A 107 -23.15 48.38 -14.29
CA VAL A 107 -21.81 48.84 -13.89
C VAL A 107 -21.29 49.85 -14.93
N GLN A 108 -20.81 51.01 -14.47
CA GLN A 108 -19.88 51.87 -15.20
C GLN A 108 -18.75 52.38 -14.29
N PRO A 109 -17.54 52.62 -14.83
CA PRO A 109 -16.35 52.98 -14.07
C PRO A 109 -16.22 54.50 -13.85
N VAL A 110 -15.59 54.87 -12.72
CA VAL A 110 -15.36 56.26 -12.30
C VAL A 110 -14.05 56.80 -12.90
N GLN A 111 -14.11 57.97 -13.54
CA GLN A 111 -12.97 58.82 -13.88
C GLN A 111 -12.75 59.90 -12.79
N ASN A 112 -11.48 60.18 -12.52
CA ASN A 112 -11.00 61.32 -11.73
C ASN A 112 -11.25 62.66 -12.46
N ASP A 113 -11.54 63.74 -11.71
CA ASP A 113 -10.68 64.94 -11.66
C ASP A 113 -11.26 66.13 -10.86
N HIS A 114 -10.33 66.81 -10.16
CA HIS A 114 -10.23 68.23 -9.78
C HIS A 114 -11.33 68.97 -8.94
N GLY A 115 -10.87 69.63 -7.85
CA GLY A 115 -11.63 70.62 -7.02
C GLY A 115 -11.76 72.01 -7.67
N PRO A 116 -11.87 73.17 -6.94
CA PRO A 116 -11.90 73.43 -5.48
C PRO A 116 -12.94 74.52 -5.01
N LEU A 117 -12.76 75.04 -3.77
CA LEU A 117 -13.25 76.30 -3.14
C LEU A 117 -14.51 76.28 -2.25
N GLY A 118 -14.39 76.86 -1.02
CA GLY A 118 -15.52 77.53 -0.36
C GLY A 118 -15.72 77.45 1.17
N VAL A 119 -14.80 77.96 1.98
CA VAL A 119 -15.02 78.90 3.13
C VAL A 119 -16.07 78.62 4.24
N ALA A 120 -15.52 78.47 5.46
CA ALA A 120 -15.91 78.97 6.80
C ALA A 120 -17.18 78.48 7.55
N VAL A 121 -17.01 78.11 8.83
CA VAL A 121 -17.33 78.91 10.04
C VAL A 121 -17.41 77.97 11.27
N LEU A 122 -16.66 78.31 12.33
CA LEU A 122 -16.75 77.74 13.70
C LEU A 122 -18.07 78.18 14.38
N PRO A 123 -18.66 77.40 15.32
CA PRO A 123 -18.25 77.61 16.72
C PRO A 123 -18.36 76.41 17.68
N HIS A 124 -17.69 76.62 18.82
CA HIS A 124 -17.94 76.08 20.16
C HIS A 124 -17.39 74.70 20.57
N LEU A 125 -16.22 74.77 21.21
CA LEU A 125 -15.83 73.93 22.33
C LEU A 125 -16.93 73.89 23.40
N HIS A 126 -17.29 72.69 23.82
CA HIS A 126 -17.65 72.39 25.20
C HIS A 126 -16.69 71.34 25.73
N SER A 127 -15.99 71.72 26.79
CA SER A 127 -15.11 70.92 27.62
C SER A 127 -15.91 69.86 28.39
N HIS A 128 -15.56 68.58 28.24
CA HIS A 128 -15.84 67.59 29.27
C HIS A 128 -14.59 66.77 29.61
N HIS A 129 -14.31 66.82 30.90
CA HIS A 129 -13.21 66.26 31.66
C HIS A 129 -12.83 64.81 31.31
N LEU A 130 -11.52 64.57 31.31
CA LEU A 130 -10.94 63.24 31.52
C LEU A 130 -11.49 62.60 32.79
N SER A 131 -12.01 61.38 32.66
CA SER A 131 -12.17 60.44 33.77
C SER A 131 -11.48 59.14 33.39
N TYR A 132 -10.27 58.95 33.91
CA TYR A 132 -9.61 57.64 33.97
C TYR A 132 -10.40 56.78 34.96
N SER A 133 -11.20 55.83 34.46
CA SER A 133 -11.98 54.94 35.31
C SER A 133 -11.87 53.50 34.83
N THR A 134 -11.13 52.70 35.61
CA THR A 134 -11.36 51.27 35.94
C THR A 134 -11.51 50.20 34.84
N PHE A 135 -11.65 50.56 33.57
CA PHE A 135 -11.95 49.62 32.49
C PHE A 135 -10.70 48.87 31.99
N ASP A 136 -9.54 49.52 31.97
CA ASP A 136 -8.28 48.90 31.54
C ASP A 136 -7.77 47.82 32.50
N PHE A 137 -8.01 47.98 33.82
CA PHE A 137 -7.48 47.04 34.81
C PHE A 137 -8.18 45.68 34.74
N VAL A 138 -9.49 45.66 34.50
CA VAL A 138 -10.27 44.40 34.37
C VAL A 138 -9.89 43.65 33.09
N PHE A 139 -9.64 44.38 31.99
CA PHE A 139 -9.19 43.78 30.73
C PHE A 139 -7.78 43.19 30.86
N LEU A 140 -6.86 43.92 31.49
CA LEU A 140 -5.51 43.44 31.77
C LEU A 140 -5.52 42.20 32.67
N MET A 141 -6.38 42.18 33.71
CA MET A 141 -6.51 41.00 34.58
C MET A 141 -7.13 39.78 33.88
N LYS A 142 -8.01 39.97 32.89
CA LYS A 142 -8.55 38.86 32.08
C LYS A 142 -7.47 38.26 31.17
N ILE A 143 -6.66 39.10 30.52
CA ILE A 143 -5.53 38.65 29.70
C ILE A 143 -4.51 37.92 30.59
N LEU A 144 -4.19 38.48 31.76
CA LEU A 144 -3.27 37.85 32.70
C LEU A 144 -3.79 36.49 33.19
N ARG A 145 -5.09 36.35 33.47
CA ARG A 145 -5.70 35.06 33.83
C ARG A 145 -5.61 34.04 32.69
N VAL A 146 -5.87 34.45 31.45
CA VAL A 146 -5.75 33.56 30.27
C VAL A 146 -4.30 33.13 30.06
N LEU A 147 -3.34 34.06 30.18
CA LEU A 147 -1.92 33.75 30.06
C LEU A 147 -1.43 32.85 31.19
N VAL A 148 -1.90 33.05 32.42
CA VAL A 148 -1.59 32.17 33.57
C VAL A 148 -2.18 30.79 33.37
N VAL A 149 -3.44 30.67 32.93
CA VAL A 149 -4.07 29.38 32.62
C VAL A 149 -3.33 28.69 31.47
N TYR A 150 -2.96 29.41 30.42
CA TYR A 150 -2.17 28.87 29.31
C TYR A 150 -0.76 28.46 29.76
N SER A 151 -0.13 29.20 30.67
CA SER A 151 1.18 28.85 31.23
C SER A 151 1.09 27.62 32.13
N ILE A 152 0.06 27.54 32.99
CA ILE A 152 -0.19 26.38 33.83
C ILE A 152 -0.51 25.16 32.97
N TYR A 153 -1.33 25.32 31.92
CA TYR A 153 -1.64 24.24 30.97
C TYR A 153 -0.41 23.81 30.20
N SER A 154 0.45 24.75 29.79
CA SER A 154 1.72 24.48 29.11
C SER A 154 2.73 23.79 30.04
N ILE A 155 2.75 24.14 31.33
CA ILE A 155 3.57 23.48 32.35
C ILE A 155 3.02 22.08 32.64
N TYR A 156 1.70 21.91 32.78
CA TYR A 156 1.08 20.59 32.94
C TYR A 156 1.30 19.70 31.72
N PHE A 157 1.23 20.25 30.50
CA PHE A 157 1.53 19.54 29.26
C PHE A 157 3.02 19.19 29.18
N ALA A 158 3.92 20.11 29.54
CA ALA A 158 5.35 19.86 29.59
C ALA A 158 5.73 18.82 30.66
N ASP A 159 5.06 18.84 31.81
CA ASP A 159 5.24 17.83 32.87
C ASP A 159 4.59 16.50 32.49
N ALA A 160 3.47 16.47 31.77
CA ALA A 160 2.90 15.24 31.22
C ALA A 160 3.83 14.61 30.16
N VAL A 161 4.43 15.43 29.29
CA VAL A 161 5.44 15.00 28.31
C VAL A 161 6.73 14.54 29.01
N LYS A 162 7.20 15.26 30.04
CA LYS A 162 8.39 14.87 30.82
C LYS A 162 8.18 13.64 31.71
N ASN A 163 6.97 13.46 32.26
CA ASN A 163 6.65 12.33 33.13
C ASN A 163 6.27 11.08 32.31
N GLY A 164 5.67 11.22 31.13
CA GLY A 164 5.49 10.11 30.17
C GLY A 164 6.83 9.58 29.63
N ALA A 165 7.83 10.45 29.48
CA ALA A 165 9.18 10.05 29.11
C ALA A 165 9.94 9.29 30.23
N LYS A 166 9.51 9.38 31.49
CA LYS A 166 10.23 8.78 32.63
C LYS A 166 10.01 7.27 32.82
N ASN A 167 9.02 6.67 32.17
CA ASN A 167 8.81 5.20 32.12
C ASN A 167 8.75 4.60 30.70
N GLY A 168 9.05 5.38 29.66
CA GLY A 168 9.41 4.87 28.33
C GLY A 168 8.30 4.19 27.49
N THR A 169 7.01 4.37 27.81
CA THR A 169 5.89 3.76 27.08
C THR A 169 4.80 4.77 26.68
N ASP A 170 4.23 4.66 25.48
CA ASP A 170 3.15 5.54 24.98
C ASP A 170 1.85 5.33 25.78
N PRO A 171 1.29 6.36 26.45
CA PRO A 171 0.05 6.25 27.22
C PRO A 171 -1.18 5.92 26.37
N ASN A 172 -1.15 6.20 25.06
CA ASN A 172 -2.22 5.80 24.14
C ASN A 172 -2.06 4.34 23.67
N GLY A 173 -0.97 3.66 24.06
CA GLY A 173 -0.69 2.28 23.71
C GLY A 173 -0.20 2.10 22.28
N TYR A 174 -0.16 0.83 21.86
CA TYR A 174 0.53 0.39 20.66
C TYR A 174 -0.37 -0.39 19.71
N ILE A 175 -0.01 -0.38 18.43
CA ILE A 175 -0.52 -1.31 17.42
C ILE A 175 0.66 -2.15 16.91
N VAL A 176 0.50 -3.47 16.91
CA VAL A 176 1.44 -4.41 16.29
C VAL A 176 0.64 -5.33 15.37
N PHE A 177 1.20 -5.70 14.24
CA PHE A 177 0.51 -6.56 13.28
C PHE A 177 1.48 -7.45 12.52
N CYS A 178 0.94 -8.51 11.89
CA CYS A 178 1.66 -9.27 10.88
C CYS A 178 1.26 -8.82 9.46
N PRO A 179 2.22 -8.50 8.57
CA PRO A 179 1.95 -8.35 7.14
C PRO A 179 1.80 -9.75 6.49
N CYS A 180 0.90 -10.57 7.00
CA CYS A 180 0.80 -12.01 6.70
C CYS A 180 0.11 -12.33 5.35
N MET A 181 -0.30 -11.32 4.56
CA MET A 181 -0.95 -11.51 3.26
C MET A 181 -0.03 -11.18 2.09
N GLY A 182 0.22 -12.19 1.25
CA GLY A 182 0.94 -12.01 -0.02
C GLY A 182 2.43 -11.67 0.12
N ARG A 183 3.05 -11.34 -1.02
CA ARG A 183 4.48 -11.00 -1.10
C ARG A 183 4.70 -9.51 -0.81
N PHE A 184 5.95 -9.04 -0.89
CA PHE A 184 6.35 -7.68 -0.49
C PHE A 184 5.46 -6.54 -1.05
N GLY A 185 5.01 -6.65 -2.30
CA GLY A 185 4.05 -5.71 -2.91
C GLY A 185 2.76 -5.56 -2.11
N ASN A 186 2.13 -6.68 -1.72
CA ASN A 186 0.90 -6.71 -0.93
C ASN A 186 1.14 -6.17 0.48
N GLN A 187 2.27 -6.58 1.09
CA GLN A 187 2.65 -6.16 2.44
C GLN A 187 2.83 -4.64 2.55
N ILE A 188 3.49 -4.01 1.57
CA ILE A 188 3.63 -2.55 1.52
C ILE A 188 2.28 -1.88 1.28
N ASP A 189 1.46 -2.44 0.39
CA ASP A 189 0.15 -1.89 0.06
C ASP A 189 -0.77 -1.79 1.30
N GLN A 190 -0.87 -2.87 2.09
CA GLN A 190 -1.60 -2.86 3.35
C GLN A 190 -0.93 -1.99 4.41
N PHE A 191 0.41 -1.97 4.49
CA PHE A 191 1.13 -1.18 5.48
C PHE A 191 0.83 0.34 5.38
N LEU A 192 0.58 0.87 4.18
CA LEU A 192 0.12 2.25 4.02
C LEU A 192 -1.21 2.50 4.74
N GLY A 193 -2.15 1.55 4.63
CA GLY A 193 -3.41 1.58 5.38
C GLY A 193 -3.19 1.49 6.89
N VAL A 194 -2.32 0.59 7.35
CA VAL A 194 -2.01 0.43 8.77
C VAL A 194 -1.37 1.69 9.38
N LEU A 195 -0.50 2.38 8.64
CA LEU A 195 0.04 3.68 9.04
C LEU A 195 -1.08 4.70 9.27
N SER A 196 -2.05 4.76 8.34
CA SER A 196 -3.21 5.65 8.45
C SER A 196 -4.10 5.27 9.64
N PHE A 197 -4.35 3.97 9.83
CA PHE A 197 -5.13 3.42 10.94
C PHE A 197 -4.50 3.77 12.30
N ALA A 198 -3.20 3.53 12.47
CA ALA A 198 -2.50 3.83 13.72
C ALA A 198 -2.49 5.32 14.04
N LYS A 199 -2.31 6.17 13.02
CA LYS A 199 -2.43 7.62 13.14
C LYS A 199 -3.83 8.05 13.57
N SER A 200 -4.87 7.43 13.00
CA SER A 200 -6.27 7.75 13.31
C SER A 200 -6.62 7.39 14.76
N LEU A 201 -6.19 6.22 15.23
CA LEU A 201 -6.40 5.80 16.62
C LEU A 201 -5.47 6.48 17.62
N ASP A 202 -4.53 7.31 17.14
CA ASP A 202 -3.53 7.99 17.94
C ASP A 202 -2.72 7.02 18.83
N ARG A 203 -2.32 5.87 18.27
CA ARG A 203 -1.49 4.85 18.92
C ARG A 203 -0.13 4.74 18.22
N THR A 204 0.92 4.40 18.97
CA THR A 204 2.25 4.16 18.39
C THR A 204 2.25 2.86 17.58
N LEU A 205 2.68 2.91 16.32
CA LEU A 205 2.80 1.73 15.47
C LEU A 205 4.14 1.03 15.69
N VAL A 206 4.11 -0.24 16.04
CA VAL A 206 5.27 -1.12 15.98
C VAL A 206 5.52 -1.47 14.52
N LEU A 207 6.67 -1.05 14.00
CA LEU A 207 7.06 -1.28 12.62
C LEU A 207 7.21 -2.79 12.37
N PRO A 208 6.59 -3.34 11.31
CA PRO A 208 6.55 -4.78 11.09
C PRO A 208 7.90 -5.31 10.64
N ASN A 209 8.13 -6.61 10.81
CA ASN A 209 9.09 -7.29 9.96
C ASN A 209 8.37 -7.65 8.64
N PHE A 210 8.97 -7.35 7.50
CA PHE A 210 8.46 -7.83 6.21
C PHE A 210 8.80 -9.30 6.01
N ILE A 211 8.05 -10.00 5.18
CA ILE A 211 8.16 -11.45 5.03
C ILE A 211 8.66 -11.77 3.62
N GLU A 212 9.80 -12.45 3.55
CA GLU A 212 10.31 -13.12 2.34
C GLU A 212 10.01 -14.62 2.43
N PHE A 213 9.49 -15.17 1.33
CA PHE A 213 9.24 -16.60 1.19
C PHE A 213 10.38 -17.21 0.39
N ASN A 214 11.44 -17.64 1.08
CA ASN A 214 12.59 -18.30 0.46
C ASN A 214 12.50 -19.78 0.80
N HIS A 215 11.82 -20.57 -0.04
CA HIS A 215 11.62 -21.99 0.25
C HIS A 215 12.94 -22.70 0.60
N PRO A 216 12.99 -23.48 1.71
CA PRO A 216 11.87 -23.89 2.56
C PRO A 216 11.54 -22.95 3.75
N GLU A 217 12.28 -21.88 3.98
CA GLU A 217 12.17 -21.03 5.17
C GLU A 217 11.45 -19.69 4.92
N THR A 218 10.64 -19.28 5.89
CA THR A 218 10.06 -17.93 5.93
C THR A 218 11.02 -17.02 6.66
N LYS A 219 11.47 -15.96 5.99
CA LYS A 219 12.45 -15.01 6.55
C LYS A 219 11.80 -13.67 6.83
N MET A 220 12.01 -13.15 8.03
CA MET A 220 11.43 -11.89 8.45
C MET A 220 12.51 -10.83 8.44
N ILE A 221 12.27 -9.77 7.68
CA ILE A 221 13.19 -8.67 7.43
C ILE A 221 12.75 -7.48 8.26
N PRO A 222 13.55 -7.01 9.24
CA PRO A 222 13.22 -5.83 10.02
C PRO A 222 12.99 -4.60 9.13
N PHE A 223 12.02 -3.77 9.49
CA PHE A 223 11.67 -2.56 8.74
C PHE A 223 12.90 -1.70 8.44
N GLU A 224 13.77 -1.48 9.42
CA GLU A 224 14.96 -0.62 9.36
C GLU A 224 16.05 -1.14 8.41
N VAL A 225 16.01 -2.42 8.03
CA VAL A 225 16.88 -2.97 6.98
C VAL A 225 16.48 -2.43 5.61
N LEU A 226 15.18 -2.19 5.41
CA LEU A 226 14.60 -1.77 4.14
C LEU A 226 14.35 -0.26 4.06
N PHE A 227 13.91 0.36 5.14
CA PHE A 227 13.44 1.74 5.18
C PHE A 227 13.99 2.54 6.35
N GLN A 228 13.97 3.87 6.23
CA GLN A 228 14.44 4.77 7.27
C GLN A 228 13.35 5.05 8.31
N VAL A 229 13.54 4.58 9.55
CA VAL A 229 12.63 4.83 10.69
C VAL A 229 12.33 6.32 10.87
N GLY A 230 13.36 7.17 10.82
CA GLY A 230 13.20 8.61 10.97
C GLY A 230 12.37 9.30 9.88
N THR A 231 12.19 8.68 8.70
CA THR A 231 11.33 9.22 7.65
C THR A 231 9.86 8.84 7.90
N VAL A 232 9.59 7.58 8.25
CA VAL A 232 8.22 7.14 8.56
C VAL A 232 7.68 7.77 9.85
N ALA A 233 8.54 8.05 10.82
CA ALA A 233 8.20 8.77 12.06
C ALA A 233 7.67 10.19 11.83
N LYS A 234 7.88 10.78 10.64
CA LYS A 234 7.30 12.09 10.28
C LYS A 234 5.81 12.01 9.95
N TYR A 235 5.26 10.81 9.74
CA TYR A 235 3.84 10.63 9.45
C TYR A 235 3.01 10.38 10.71
N THR A 236 3.46 9.45 11.55
CA THR A 236 2.83 9.01 12.80
C THR A 236 3.89 8.51 13.77
N ARG A 237 3.53 8.31 15.04
CA ARG A 237 4.44 7.74 16.05
C ARG A 237 4.72 6.27 15.74
N VAL A 238 5.99 5.91 15.76
CA VAL A 238 6.46 4.56 15.44
C VAL A 238 7.57 4.13 16.40
N VAL A 239 7.70 2.83 16.60
CA VAL A 239 8.85 2.18 17.26
C VAL A 239 9.27 0.96 16.44
N THR A 240 10.54 0.57 16.54
CA THR A 240 11.00 -0.66 15.87
C THR A 240 10.47 -1.91 16.57
N MET A 241 10.41 -3.03 15.85
CA MET A 241 10.05 -4.32 16.44
C MET A 241 11.04 -4.74 17.54
N HIS A 242 12.31 -4.34 17.42
CA HIS A 242 13.35 -4.61 18.41
C HIS A 242 13.10 -3.87 19.74
N GLU A 243 12.66 -2.62 19.68
CA GLU A 243 12.31 -1.81 20.88
C GLU A 243 10.99 -2.27 21.52
N PHE A 244 10.17 -3.03 20.81
CA PHE A 244 8.89 -3.52 21.31
C PHE A 244 9.06 -4.76 22.21
N THR A 245 8.89 -4.56 23.52
CA THR A 245 9.20 -5.57 24.55
C THR A 245 8.01 -6.38 25.05
N LYS A 246 6.76 -6.04 24.68
CA LYS A 246 5.56 -6.74 25.18
C LYS A 246 5.32 -8.04 24.42
N LYS A 247 5.33 -9.17 25.13
CA LYS A 247 5.32 -10.52 24.54
C LYS A 247 4.05 -11.35 24.81
N ILE A 248 3.23 -10.94 25.76
CA ILE A 248 1.95 -11.59 26.09
C ILE A 248 0.84 -10.58 25.80
N ILE A 249 0.00 -10.86 24.79
CA ILE A 249 -1.00 -9.93 24.27
C ILE A 249 -2.26 -10.70 23.82
N LYS A 250 -3.39 -10.01 23.64
CA LYS A 250 -4.61 -10.57 23.00
C LYS A 250 -4.56 -10.37 21.49
N ALA A 251 -5.09 -11.33 20.71
CA ALA A 251 -5.20 -11.20 19.26
C ALA A 251 -6.47 -10.44 18.87
N PHE A 252 -6.37 -9.56 17.89
CA PHE A 252 -7.49 -8.79 17.36
C PHE A 252 -7.81 -9.25 15.94
N CYS A 253 -8.99 -9.82 15.73
CA CYS A 253 -9.49 -10.20 14.41
C CYS A 253 -10.93 -9.69 14.21
N TRP A 254 -11.40 -9.72 12.96
CA TRP A 254 -12.73 -9.19 12.63
C TRP A 254 -13.83 -9.98 13.35
N ASN A 255 -13.90 -11.29 13.08
CA ASN A 255 -14.82 -12.24 13.69
C ASN A 255 -14.07 -13.54 14.05
N PRO A 256 -14.59 -14.35 15.00
CA PRO A 256 -14.06 -15.69 15.23
C PRO A 256 -14.25 -16.56 13.99
N ARG A 257 -13.22 -17.32 13.63
CA ARG A 257 -13.25 -18.31 12.54
C ARG A 257 -12.98 -19.70 13.09
N LYS A 258 -13.34 -20.74 12.34
CA LYS A 258 -12.89 -22.10 12.67
C LYS A 258 -11.40 -22.25 12.33
N ALA A 259 -10.70 -23.06 13.10
CA ALA A 259 -9.36 -23.49 12.74
C ALA A 259 -9.38 -24.33 11.46
N ILE A 260 -8.33 -24.20 10.67
CA ILE A 260 -8.11 -24.86 9.38
C ILE A 260 -7.46 -26.23 9.59
N TYR A 261 -6.52 -26.34 10.53
CA TYR A 261 -5.74 -27.57 10.77
C TYR A 261 -6.19 -28.37 11.98
N ASP A 262 -6.95 -27.75 12.89
CA ASP A 262 -7.51 -28.41 14.06
C ASP A 262 -9.03 -28.25 14.04
N THR A 263 -9.75 -29.27 13.58
CA THR A 263 -11.20 -29.20 13.43
C THR A 263 -11.95 -29.21 14.77
N ASP A 264 -11.27 -29.60 15.85
CA ASP A 264 -11.85 -29.70 17.19
C ASP A 264 -11.59 -28.44 18.03
N ALA A 265 -10.76 -27.52 17.54
CA ALA A 265 -10.49 -26.25 18.21
C ALA A 265 -11.74 -25.33 18.22
N GLU A 266 -11.93 -24.64 19.34
CA GLU A 266 -13.00 -23.63 19.46
C GLU A 266 -12.77 -22.47 18.49
N PRO A 267 -13.84 -21.87 17.93
CA PRO A 267 -13.71 -20.72 17.03
C PRO A 267 -12.98 -19.54 17.69
N GLY A 268 -12.02 -18.97 16.98
CA GLY A 268 -11.23 -17.83 17.45
C GLY A 268 -10.48 -17.14 16.33
N CYS A 269 -9.51 -16.29 16.68
CA CYS A 269 -8.65 -15.65 15.70
C CYS A 269 -7.61 -16.61 15.11
N HIS A 270 -7.22 -17.64 15.87
CA HIS A 270 -6.17 -18.62 15.51
C HIS A 270 -4.91 -17.93 14.96
N ALA A 271 -4.41 -16.95 15.70
CA ALA A 271 -3.43 -15.95 15.25
C ALA A 271 -2.06 -16.50 14.80
N LYS A 272 -1.73 -17.75 15.17
CA LYS A 272 -0.47 -18.44 14.85
C LYS A 272 -0.68 -19.64 13.94
N GLU A 273 -1.88 -19.81 13.40
CA GLU A 273 -2.20 -20.96 12.56
C GLU A 273 -1.63 -20.80 11.15
N GLY A 274 -0.80 -21.76 10.74
CA GLY A 274 -0.23 -21.82 9.39
C GLY A 274 0.98 -20.90 9.19
N ASN A 275 1.41 -20.81 7.93
CA ASN A 275 2.53 -20.00 7.48
C ASN A 275 1.99 -18.82 6.63
N PRO A 276 2.42 -17.56 6.87
CA PRO A 276 3.54 -17.15 7.72
C PRO A 276 3.19 -16.79 9.17
N PHE A 277 1.94 -16.98 9.59
CA PHE A 277 1.42 -16.56 10.89
C PHE A 277 2.22 -17.07 12.09
N GLY A 278 2.35 -18.39 12.26
CA GLY A 278 3.08 -18.98 13.39
C GLY A 278 4.51 -18.48 13.47
N PRO A 279 5.33 -18.69 12.42
CA PRO A 279 6.72 -18.24 12.38
C PRO A 279 6.89 -16.76 12.69
N TYR A 280 6.01 -15.88 12.18
CA TYR A 280 6.11 -14.44 12.39
C TYR A 280 6.04 -14.07 13.87
N TRP A 281 5.03 -14.58 14.58
CA TRP A 281 4.84 -14.31 15.99
C TRP A 281 5.86 -15.03 16.87
N ASP A 282 6.30 -16.24 16.47
CA ASP A 282 7.35 -17.01 17.15
C ASP A 282 8.68 -16.25 17.16
N GLN A 283 9.09 -15.67 16.03
CA GLN A 283 10.35 -14.95 15.92
C GLN A 283 10.44 -13.76 16.88
N ILE A 284 9.33 -13.06 17.10
CA ILE A 284 9.27 -11.92 18.01
C ILE A 284 8.89 -12.33 19.44
N GLY A 285 8.76 -13.64 19.72
CA GLY A 285 8.48 -14.20 21.03
C GLY A 285 7.08 -13.88 21.56
N VAL A 286 6.10 -13.67 20.67
CA VAL A 286 4.72 -13.33 21.04
C VAL A 286 3.87 -14.58 21.24
N SER A 287 3.11 -14.57 22.35
CA SER A 287 2.09 -15.56 22.68
C SER A 287 0.75 -14.87 22.92
N PHE A 288 -0.30 -15.44 22.35
CA PHE A 288 -1.67 -14.94 22.50
C PHE A 288 -2.38 -15.67 23.64
N VAL A 289 -3.01 -14.92 24.54
CA VAL A 289 -3.73 -15.46 25.72
C VAL A 289 -5.25 -15.34 25.63
N GLY A 290 -5.74 -14.79 24.51
CA GLY A 290 -7.15 -14.61 24.23
C GLY A 290 -7.36 -13.78 22.97
N ASP A 291 -8.60 -13.72 22.54
CA ASP A 291 -9.02 -13.07 21.30
C ASP A 291 -9.99 -11.92 21.61
N GLU A 292 -9.93 -10.88 20.77
CA GLU A 292 -10.83 -9.73 20.78
C GLU A 292 -11.36 -9.49 19.36
N TYR A 293 -12.64 -9.15 19.27
CA TYR A 293 -13.34 -9.03 17.99
C TYR A 293 -13.79 -7.60 17.71
N PHE A 294 -13.45 -7.10 16.53
CA PHE A 294 -13.75 -5.73 16.11
C PHE A 294 -14.78 -5.62 14.98
N GLY A 295 -15.33 -6.73 14.49
CA GLY A 295 -16.29 -6.75 13.38
C GLY A 295 -17.61 -6.03 13.65
N GLU A 296 -17.97 -5.81 14.91
CA GLU A 296 -19.14 -5.01 15.33
C GLU A 296 -18.89 -3.49 15.25
N ILE A 297 -17.63 -3.07 15.10
CA ILE A 297 -17.31 -1.66 14.91
C ILE A 297 -17.73 -1.28 13.49
N PRO A 298 -18.52 -0.21 13.29
CA PRO A 298 -18.89 0.24 11.95
C PRO A 298 -17.64 0.41 11.07
N GLY A 299 -17.65 -0.28 9.91
CA GLY A 299 -16.56 -0.23 8.94
C GLY A 299 -15.28 -0.94 9.40
N GLY A 300 -15.32 -1.66 10.52
CA GLY A 300 -14.19 -2.38 11.10
C GLY A 300 -12.95 -1.49 11.29
N PHE A 301 -11.93 -1.69 10.45
CA PHE A 301 -10.70 -0.90 10.47
C PHE A 301 -10.77 0.44 9.70
N GLU A 302 -11.85 0.71 8.94
CA GLU A 302 -12.03 1.96 8.19
C GLU A 302 -12.48 3.11 9.10
N THR A 303 -11.51 3.64 9.85
CA THR A 303 -11.75 4.71 10.84
C THR A 303 -12.28 6.03 10.27
N SER A 304 -12.29 6.20 8.94
CA SER A 304 -12.92 7.37 8.28
C SER A 304 -14.45 7.33 8.31
N GLN A 305 -15.06 6.16 8.51
CA GLN A 305 -16.51 6.05 8.62
C GLN A 305 -17.00 6.72 9.91
N MET A 306 -18.17 7.37 9.83
CA MET A 306 -18.72 8.14 10.94
C MET A 306 -18.93 7.26 12.19
N GLY A 307 -18.32 7.65 13.31
CA GLY A 307 -18.46 6.95 14.59
C GLY A 307 -17.50 5.77 14.79
N SER A 308 -16.87 5.24 13.74
CA SER A 308 -15.94 4.09 13.81
C SER A 308 -14.77 4.36 14.77
N ARG A 309 -14.03 5.47 14.57
CA ARG A 309 -12.92 5.87 15.46
C ARG A 309 -13.36 6.00 16.92
N LYS A 310 -14.54 6.59 17.16
CA LYS A 310 -15.06 6.76 18.53
C LYS A 310 -15.32 5.39 19.17
N LYS A 311 -15.88 4.45 18.42
CA LYS A 311 -16.14 3.08 18.87
C LYS A 311 -14.85 2.31 19.19
N TRP A 312 -13.79 2.47 18.40
CA TRP A 312 -12.47 1.93 18.75
C TRP A 312 -11.97 2.43 20.11
N LEU A 313 -12.06 3.74 20.35
CA LEU A 313 -11.60 4.34 21.61
C LEU A 313 -12.50 3.98 22.80
N GLU A 314 -13.80 3.82 22.59
CA GLU A 314 -14.77 3.38 23.61
C GLU A 314 -14.58 1.89 23.98
N LYS A 315 -14.41 1.01 22.97
CA LYS A 315 -14.33 -0.45 23.17
C LYS A 315 -12.94 -0.90 23.61
N PHE A 316 -11.89 -0.28 23.07
CA PHE A 316 -10.50 -0.71 23.27
C PHE A 316 -9.64 0.43 23.80
N GLY A 317 -9.95 0.87 25.03
CA GLY A 317 -9.19 1.90 25.75
C GLY A 317 -7.77 1.44 26.10
N PRO A 318 -6.78 2.35 26.15
CA PRO A 318 -5.36 1.98 26.32
C PRO A 318 -4.99 1.44 27.71
N GLU A 319 -5.81 1.71 28.75
CA GLU A 319 -5.60 1.17 30.09
C GLU A 319 -5.80 -0.34 30.14
N GLU A 320 -6.88 -0.84 29.51
CA GLU A 320 -7.19 -2.27 29.42
C GLU A 320 -6.48 -2.93 28.23
N PHE A 321 -6.39 -2.22 27.10
CA PHE A 321 -5.80 -2.70 25.85
C PHE A 321 -4.60 -1.83 25.46
N PRO A 322 -3.44 -1.98 26.14
CA PRO A 322 -2.26 -1.19 25.85
C PRO A 322 -1.55 -1.62 24.55
N VAL A 323 -1.90 -2.79 24.00
CA VAL A 323 -1.44 -3.27 22.69
C VAL A 323 -2.62 -3.86 21.94
N LEU A 324 -2.87 -3.38 20.73
CA LEU A 324 -3.78 -3.97 19.76
C LEU A 324 -2.95 -4.81 18.78
N ALA A 325 -3.05 -6.13 18.86
CA ALA A 325 -2.19 -7.05 18.10
C ALA A 325 -2.98 -7.79 17.02
N PHE A 326 -2.71 -7.49 15.76
CA PHE A 326 -3.51 -7.96 14.64
C PHE A 326 -2.79 -9.08 13.86
N PRO A 327 -3.34 -10.32 13.81
CA PRO A 327 -2.77 -11.42 13.03
C PRO A 327 -2.69 -11.15 11.53
N SER A 328 -3.53 -10.24 11.02
CA SER A 328 -3.51 -9.72 9.66
C SER A 328 -3.51 -8.19 9.70
N ALA A 329 -3.02 -7.53 8.66
CA ALA A 329 -2.99 -6.06 8.63
C ALA A 329 -4.42 -5.47 8.75
N PRO A 330 -4.70 -4.56 9.70
CA PRO A 330 -6.00 -3.87 9.80
C PRO A 330 -6.11 -2.78 8.72
N ALA A 331 -6.12 -3.19 7.46
CA ALA A 331 -6.09 -2.32 6.29
C ALA A 331 -6.65 -3.04 5.06
N ALA A 332 -7.39 -2.30 4.23
CA ALA A 332 -7.92 -2.80 2.98
C ALA A 332 -6.81 -3.25 2.01
N PHE A 333 -7.14 -4.30 1.25
CA PHE A 333 -6.36 -4.71 0.09
C PHE A 333 -7.29 -4.96 -1.11
N PRO A 334 -7.04 -4.35 -2.29
CA PRO A 334 -6.00 -3.38 -2.59
C PRO A 334 -6.13 -2.06 -1.83
N SER A 335 -5.04 -1.32 -1.69
CA SER A 335 -5.01 -0.05 -0.98
C SER A 335 -5.82 1.03 -1.70
N LYS A 336 -6.62 1.78 -0.96
CA LYS A 336 -7.44 2.88 -1.49
C LYS A 336 -6.59 4.10 -1.87
N GLY A 337 -7.03 4.86 -2.88
CA GLY A 337 -6.34 6.08 -3.36
C GLY A 337 -5.91 7.06 -2.26
N LYS A 338 -6.73 7.19 -1.20
CA LYS A 338 -6.48 8.07 -0.06
C LYS A 338 -5.17 7.79 0.69
N VAL A 339 -4.65 6.56 0.68
CA VAL A 339 -3.42 6.18 1.39
C VAL A 339 -2.18 6.15 0.52
N TRP A 340 -2.29 6.25 -0.81
CA TRP A 340 -1.14 6.14 -1.72
C TRP A 340 -0.06 7.20 -1.47
N SER A 341 -0.48 8.41 -1.12
CA SER A 341 0.43 9.53 -0.78
C SER A 341 1.31 9.27 0.44
N ILE A 342 0.96 8.30 1.30
CA ILE A 342 1.73 7.91 2.47
C ILE A 342 3.07 7.26 2.05
N GLN A 343 3.18 6.74 0.82
CA GLN A 343 4.44 6.20 0.29
C GLN A 343 5.61 7.21 0.38
N LYS A 344 5.35 8.53 0.41
CA LYS A 344 6.39 9.55 0.60
C LYS A 344 7.19 9.39 1.89
N TYR A 345 6.64 8.68 2.88
CA TYR A 345 7.26 8.42 4.17
C TYR A 345 8.06 7.11 4.20
N LEU A 346 8.01 6.30 3.14
CA LEU A 346 8.78 5.06 2.99
C LEU A 346 10.02 5.33 2.15
N ARG A 347 11.06 5.83 2.80
CA ARG A 347 12.36 6.08 2.15
C ARG A 347 13.28 4.89 2.36
N TRP A 348 13.81 4.34 1.27
CA TRP A 348 14.80 3.25 1.30
C TRP A 348 15.95 3.53 2.28
N SER A 349 16.42 2.47 2.94
CA SER A 349 17.58 2.52 3.82
C SER A 349 18.81 3.03 3.07
N SER A 350 19.79 3.55 3.81
CA SER A 350 21.04 4.04 3.20
C SER A 350 21.73 2.93 2.40
N ARG A 351 21.70 1.69 2.90
CA ARG A 351 22.28 0.53 2.20
C ARG A 351 21.67 0.34 0.81
N ILE A 352 20.34 0.22 0.72
CA ILE A 352 19.64 0.01 -0.56
C ILE A 352 19.83 1.21 -1.48
N THR A 353 19.78 2.43 -0.92
CA THR A 353 19.99 3.66 -1.67
C THR A 353 21.38 3.69 -2.32
N GLU A 354 22.43 3.33 -1.59
CA GLU A 354 23.80 3.31 -2.13
C GLU A 354 24.02 2.14 -3.10
N GLN A 355 23.42 0.97 -2.86
CA GLN A 355 23.44 -0.14 -3.83
C GLN A 355 22.81 0.27 -5.17
N ALA A 356 21.62 0.89 -5.13
CA ALA A 356 20.95 1.37 -6.33
C ALA A 356 21.76 2.44 -7.07
N LYS A 357 22.31 3.43 -6.34
CA LYS A 357 23.16 4.47 -6.94
C LYS A 357 24.42 3.90 -7.59
N LYS A 358 25.09 2.96 -6.92
CA LYS A 358 26.29 2.30 -7.43
C LYS A 358 25.97 1.53 -8.71
N TYR A 359 24.88 0.76 -8.71
CA TYR A 359 24.45 0.03 -9.89
C TYR A 359 24.15 0.97 -11.06
N ILE A 360 23.39 2.05 -10.83
CA ILE A 360 23.07 3.06 -11.86
C ILE A 360 24.35 3.68 -12.42
N THR A 361 25.29 4.09 -11.56
CA THR A 361 26.53 4.76 -11.99
C THR A 361 27.41 3.85 -12.85
N ASN A 362 27.43 2.55 -12.55
CA ASN A 362 28.30 1.60 -13.22
C ASN A 362 27.72 1.06 -14.52
N ASN A 363 26.39 0.92 -14.62
CA ASN A 363 25.76 0.18 -15.71
C ASN A 363 24.75 1.01 -16.53
N LEU A 364 24.21 2.11 -15.99
CA LEU A 364 23.06 2.78 -16.59
C LEU A 364 23.38 4.23 -16.98
N GLN A 365 23.72 4.42 -18.25
CA GLN A 365 23.85 5.77 -18.82
C GLN A 365 22.50 6.48 -18.86
N LYS A 366 22.49 7.73 -18.39
CA LYS A 366 21.28 8.57 -18.36
C LYS A 366 21.02 9.31 -19.68
N PRO A 367 19.75 9.60 -20.03
CA PRO A 367 18.54 9.14 -19.34
C PRO A 367 18.30 7.63 -19.55
N PHE A 368 17.72 6.95 -18.57
CA PHE A 368 17.41 5.51 -18.68
C PHE A 368 15.94 5.20 -18.43
N VAL A 369 15.45 4.21 -19.17
CA VAL A 369 14.12 3.62 -18.95
C VAL A 369 14.28 2.45 -18.00
N ALA A 370 13.43 2.35 -16.99
CA ALA A 370 13.35 1.15 -16.16
C ALA A 370 12.02 0.45 -16.41
N VAL A 371 12.05 -0.87 -16.57
CA VAL A 371 10.88 -1.70 -16.83
C VAL A 371 10.72 -2.78 -15.77
N HIS A 372 9.48 -3.02 -15.37
CA HIS A 372 9.13 -4.16 -14.52
C HIS A 372 8.34 -5.19 -15.33
N LEU A 373 8.95 -6.36 -15.54
CA LEU A 373 8.33 -7.51 -16.18
C LEU A 373 7.80 -8.44 -15.09
N ARG A 374 6.51 -8.79 -15.20
CA ARG A 374 5.84 -9.72 -14.28
C ARG A 374 5.30 -10.87 -15.12
N ASN A 375 6.06 -11.96 -15.20
CA ASN A 375 5.86 -13.02 -16.18
C ASN A 375 6.11 -14.45 -15.64
N ASP A 376 6.18 -14.62 -14.32
CA ASP A 376 6.16 -15.95 -13.70
C ASP A 376 4.83 -16.70 -13.96
N ALA A 377 4.86 -18.03 -13.94
CA ALA A 377 3.73 -18.90 -14.24
C ALA A 377 2.53 -18.68 -13.28
N ASP A 378 2.80 -18.34 -12.02
CA ASP A 378 1.76 -17.94 -11.06
C ASP A 378 0.98 -16.70 -11.53
N TRP A 379 1.64 -15.77 -12.22
CA TRP A 379 1.04 -14.53 -12.67
C TRP A 379 0.06 -14.72 -13.82
N VAL A 380 0.35 -15.68 -14.71
CA VAL A 380 -0.55 -16.04 -15.82
C VAL A 380 -1.94 -16.39 -15.28
N ARG A 381 -1.99 -17.24 -14.24
CA ARG A 381 -3.24 -17.67 -13.60
C ARG A 381 -4.01 -16.53 -12.94
N VAL A 382 -3.30 -15.53 -12.41
CA VAL A 382 -3.96 -14.32 -11.87
C VAL A 382 -4.66 -13.57 -13.00
N CYS A 383 -4.00 -13.39 -14.13
CA CYS A 383 -4.57 -12.66 -15.26
C CYS A 383 -5.78 -13.39 -15.89
N ASP A 384 -5.84 -14.72 -15.81
CA ASP A 384 -7.01 -15.51 -16.27
C ASP A 384 -8.31 -15.17 -15.50
N HIS A 385 -8.22 -14.54 -14.32
CA HIS A 385 -9.38 -14.09 -13.54
C HIS A 385 -9.94 -12.74 -14.01
N ILE A 386 -9.41 -12.13 -15.06
CA ILE A 386 -9.92 -10.88 -15.61
C ILE A 386 -11.29 -11.14 -16.26
N ASP A 387 -12.33 -10.66 -15.59
CA ASP A 387 -13.70 -10.63 -16.10
C ASP A 387 -13.94 -9.27 -16.76
N LEU A 388 -13.88 -9.23 -18.10
CA LEU A 388 -14.07 -8.01 -18.89
C LEU A 388 -15.49 -7.43 -18.77
N GLU A 389 -16.49 -8.26 -18.46
CA GLU A 389 -17.87 -7.80 -18.31
C GLU A 389 -18.07 -7.07 -16.98
N LYS A 390 -17.50 -7.61 -15.90
CA LYS A 390 -17.60 -7.00 -14.56
C LYS A 390 -16.60 -5.87 -14.35
N ASN A 391 -15.45 -5.90 -15.03
CA ASN A 391 -14.37 -4.91 -14.96
C ASN A 391 -13.99 -4.50 -13.51
N ARG A 392 -13.94 -5.48 -12.60
CA ARG A 392 -13.61 -5.20 -11.19
C ARG A 392 -12.12 -4.91 -11.01
N PRO A 393 -11.73 -4.11 -9.99
CA PRO A 393 -10.35 -3.97 -9.58
C PRO A 393 -9.68 -5.32 -9.32
N LEU A 394 -8.51 -5.52 -9.92
CA LEU A 394 -7.66 -6.66 -9.69
C LEU A 394 -6.31 -6.14 -9.19
N PHE A 395 -6.00 -6.45 -7.94
CA PHE A 395 -4.77 -5.97 -7.29
C PHE A 395 -4.57 -4.46 -7.51
N ALA A 396 -3.45 -4.04 -8.10
CA ALA A 396 -3.12 -2.63 -8.21
C ALA A 396 -3.70 -1.93 -9.46
N SER A 397 -4.62 -2.55 -10.21
CA SER A 397 -5.11 -2.05 -11.51
C SER A 397 -5.66 -0.62 -11.49
N GLU A 398 -6.21 -0.18 -10.36
CA GLU A 398 -6.69 1.20 -10.17
C GLU A 398 -5.57 2.26 -10.29
N GLN A 399 -4.29 1.86 -10.16
CA GLN A 399 -3.14 2.77 -10.32
C GLN A 399 -3.01 3.35 -11.74
N CYS A 400 -3.59 2.67 -12.74
CA CYS A 400 -3.58 3.11 -14.14
C CYS A 400 -4.97 3.32 -14.73
N LEU A 401 -6.03 2.76 -14.12
CA LEU A 401 -7.43 2.88 -14.57
C LEU A 401 -8.28 3.78 -13.68
N GLY A 402 -7.73 4.33 -12.61
CA GLY A 402 -8.46 5.10 -11.61
C GLY A 402 -9.33 4.22 -10.71
N GLU A 403 -9.82 4.82 -9.61
CA GLU A 403 -10.70 4.16 -8.64
C GLU A 403 -11.98 3.63 -9.33
N GLY A 404 -12.33 2.37 -9.07
CA GLY A 404 -13.45 1.69 -9.72
C GLY A 404 -13.31 1.55 -11.24
N HIS A 405 -12.09 1.69 -11.78
CA HIS A 405 -11.79 1.65 -13.22
C HIS A 405 -12.52 2.71 -14.05
N HIS A 406 -12.78 3.91 -13.50
CA HIS A 406 -13.50 4.97 -14.22
C HIS A 406 -12.78 5.50 -15.47
N GLN A 407 -11.48 5.19 -15.67
CA GLN A 407 -10.69 5.66 -16.82
C GLN A 407 -10.58 4.64 -17.95
N GLY A 408 -11.08 3.41 -17.78
CA GLY A 408 -11.02 2.39 -18.83
C GLY A 408 -11.32 0.97 -18.35
N GLN A 409 -11.02 0.00 -19.20
CA GLN A 409 -11.23 -1.42 -18.89
C GLN A 409 -9.89 -2.11 -18.69
N LEU A 410 -9.82 -3.00 -17.70
CA LEU A 410 -8.65 -3.83 -17.48
C LEU A 410 -8.59 -4.92 -18.56
N THR A 411 -7.52 -4.95 -19.35
CA THR A 411 -7.33 -5.93 -20.42
C THR A 411 -6.22 -6.93 -20.09
N MET A 412 -6.22 -8.07 -20.79
CA MET A 412 -5.14 -9.05 -20.70
C MET A 412 -3.78 -8.45 -21.07
N GLU A 413 -3.72 -7.53 -22.04
CA GLU A 413 -2.48 -6.86 -22.44
C GLU A 413 -1.87 -6.01 -21.33
N MET A 414 -2.70 -5.47 -20.43
CA MET A 414 -2.25 -4.70 -19.27
C MET A 414 -1.75 -5.58 -18.12
N CYS A 415 -2.26 -6.81 -18.03
CA CYS A 415 -1.91 -7.77 -16.98
C CYS A 415 -0.71 -8.63 -17.37
N ILE A 416 -0.72 -9.18 -18.58
CA ILE A 416 0.32 -10.04 -19.13
C ILE A 416 0.62 -9.68 -20.60
N PRO A 417 1.39 -8.61 -20.85
CA PRO A 417 1.76 -8.24 -22.21
C PRO A 417 2.62 -9.33 -22.86
N ASN A 418 2.41 -9.57 -24.15
CA ASN A 418 3.24 -10.51 -24.89
C ASN A 418 4.63 -9.91 -25.22
N LYS A 419 5.58 -10.76 -25.63
CA LYS A 419 6.96 -10.35 -25.90
C LYS A 419 7.05 -9.18 -26.89
N GLN A 420 6.24 -9.19 -27.95
CA GLN A 420 6.25 -8.11 -28.95
C GLN A 420 5.73 -6.80 -28.36
N GLN A 421 4.63 -6.82 -27.60
CA GLN A 421 4.08 -5.64 -26.92
C GLN A 421 5.08 -5.03 -25.94
N ILE A 422 5.83 -5.87 -25.21
CA ILE A 422 6.89 -5.42 -24.30
C ILE A 422 7.98 -4.68 -25.09
N VAL A 423 8.52 -5.32 -26.12
CA VAL A 423 9.61 -4.78 -26.95
C VAL A 423 9.19 -3.48 -27.65
N ASP A 424 8.01 -3.46 -28.29
CA ASP A 424 7.49 -2.29 -29.00
C ASP A 424 7.36 -1.08 -28.07
N MET A 425 6.82 -1.29 -26.87
CA MET A 425 6.66 -0.22 -25.89
C MET A 425 8.01 0.27 -25.35
N ILE A 426 8.97 -0.62 -25.11
CA ILE A 426 10.32 -0.23 -24.67
C ILE A 426 10.99 0.62 -25.75
N VAL A 427 10.95 0.18 -27.01
CA VAL A 427 11.53 0.93 -28.15
C VAL A 427 10.86 2.30 -28.30
N GLU A 428 9.52 2.36 -28.24
CA GLU A 428 8.77 3.62 -28.28
C GLU A 428 9.24 4.58 -27.18
N LYS A 429 9.35 4.08 -25.94
CA LYS A 429 9.72 4.90 -24.78
C LYS A 429 11.18 5.31 -24.76
N VAL A 430 12.09 4.44 -25.19
CA VAL A 430 13.50 4.77 -25.44
C VAL A 430 13.61 5.93 -26.42
N GLY A 431 12.92 5.84 -27.56
CA GLY A 431 12.90 6.91 -28.56
C GLY A 431 12.29 8.20 -28.02
N SER A 432 11.23 8.12 -27.22
CA SER A 432 10.52 9.29 -26.69
C SER A 432 11.34 10.20 -25.76
N ILE A 433 12.31 9.63 -25.03
CA ILE A 433 13.18 10.39 -24.10
C ILE A 433 14.65 10.43 -24.53
N GLY A 434 14.98 9.81 -25.67
CA GLY A 434 16.37 9.63 -26.12
C GLY A 434 17.21 8.85 -25.11
N ALA A 435 16.67 7.74 -24.59
CA ALA A 435 17.31 6.95 -23.55
C ALA A 435 18.67 6.38 -24.01
N LYS A 436 19.60 6.24 -23.05
CA LYS A 436 20.96 5.73 -23.25
C LYS A 436 21.21 4.35 -22.64
N SER A 437 20.26 3.86 -21.86
CA SER A 437 20.25 2.50 -21.33
C SER A 437 18.84 2.11 -20.90
N VAL A 438 18.62 0.80 -20.76
CA VAL A 438 17.39 0.24 -20.18
C VAL A 438 17.75 -0.61 -18.96
N PHE A 439 16.95 -0.51 -17.89
CA PHE A 439 17.04 -1.38 -16.73
C PHE A 439 15.82 -2.30 -16.68
N VAL A 440 16.03 -3.60 -16.49
CA VAL A 440 14.97 -4.59 -16.38
C VAL A 440 14.98 -5.24 -15.00
N ALA A 441 13.85 -5.13 -14.29
CA ALA A 441 13.54 -5.95 -13.13
C ALA A 441 12.47 -6.98 -13.54
N SER A 442 12.68 -8.25 -13.21
CA SER A 442 11.75 -9.32 -13.54
C SER A 442 11.66 -10.36 -12.43
N ASP A 443 10.49 -10.96 -12.27
CA ASP A 443 10.31 -12.09 -11.37
C ASP A 443 10.76 -13.42 -11.97
N LYS A 444 10.93 -13.50 -13.30
CA LYS A 444 11.39 -14.71 -13.99
C LYS A 444 12.24 -14.42 -15.22
N ASP A 445 11.62 -14.02 -16.33
CA ASP A 445 12.31 -13.77 -17.60
C ASP A 445 12.57 -12.26 -17.77
N HIS A 446 13.84 -11.85 -17.80
CA HIS A 446 14.24 -10.46 -18.02
C HIS A 446 14.27 -10.06 -19.50
N MET A 447 14.12 -11.00 -20.44
CA MET A 447 14.12 -10.75 -21.89
C MET A 447 15.29 -9.90 -22.39
N ILE A 448 16.48 -10.04 -21.77
CA ILE A 448 17.64 -9.17 -22.06
C ILE A 448 18.05 -9.28 -23.52
N ASP A 449 18.09 -10.48 -24.07
CA ASP A 449 18.53 -10.72 -25.44
C ASP A 449 17.52 -10.18 -26.45
N GLU A 450 16.22 -10.41 -26.24
CA GLU A 450 15.17 -9.89 -27.12
C GLU A 450 15.08 -8.36 -27.09
N ILE A 451 15.25 -7.77 -25.92
CA ILE A 451 15.28 -6.30 -25.77
C ILE A 451 16.54 -5.73 -26.44
N ASN A 452 17.70 -6.35 -26.24
CA ASN A 452 18.95 -5.91 -26.86
C ASN A 452 18.89 -5.99 -28.38
N GLU A 453 18.32 -7.06 -28.94
CA GLU A 453 18.12 -7.18 -30.39
C GLU A 453 17.31 -6.00 -30.96
N ALA A 454 16.23 -5.63 -30.27
CA ALA A 454 15.38 -4.52 -30.68
C ALA A 454 16.01 -3.13 -30.45
N LEU A 455 16.95 -3.01 -29.52
CA LEU A 455 17.65 -1.76 -29.20
C LEU A 455 18.94 -1.56 -30.02
N LYS A 456 19.39 -2.54 -30.80
CA LYS A 456 20.55 -2.39 -31.72
C LYS A 456 20.51 -1.11 -32.57
N PRO A 457 19.38 -0.69 -33.17
CA PRO A 457 19.34 0.54 -33.98
C PRO A 457 19.63 1.82 -33.18
N TYR A 458 19.48 1.78 -31.86
CA TYR A 458 19.75 2.90 -30.95
C TYR A 458 21.17 2.84 -30.35
N GLU A 459 21.92 1.77 -30.58
CA GLU A 459 23.25 1.53 -30.01
C GLU A 459 23.26 1.61 -28.46
N ILE A 460 22.23 1.03 -27.83
CA ILE A 460 22.11 0.94 -26.36
C ILE A 460 21.75 -0.48 -25.93
N GLU A 461 21.94 -0.77 -24.65
CA GLU A 461 21.69 -2.09 -24.07
C GLU A 461 20.70 -2.02 -22.89
N ALA A 462 20.05 -3.16 -22.64
CA ALA A 462 19.29 -3.46 -21.47
C ALA A 462 20.15 -4.21 -20.45
N HIS A 463 20.03 -3.80 -19.19
CA HIS A 463 20.79 -4.33 -18.07
C HIS A 463 19.84 -4.85 -16.98
N ARG A 464 20.24 -5.94 -16.33
CA ARG A 464 19.60 -6.48 -15.13
C ARG A 464 20.63 -6.63 -14.01
N GLN A 465 20.16 -6.75 -12.79
CA GLN A 465 21.02 -7.29 -11.73
C GLN A 465 21.34 -8.76 -12.04
N GLU A 466 22.58 -9.19 -11.82
CA GLU A 466 22.96 -10.61 -11.97
C GLU A 466 22.13 -11.48 -11.02
N VAL A 467 22.15 -11.12 -9.73
CA VAL A 467 21.20 -11.59 -8.72
C VAL A 467 20.19 -10.48 -8.48
N ASP A 468 18.93 -10.74 -8.84
CA ASP A 468 17.85 -9.76 -8.74
C ASP A 468 17.41 -9.57 -7.27
N ASP A 469 18.03 -8.60 -6.59
CA ASP A 469 17.60 -8.14 -5.27
C ASP A 469 16.39 -7.22 -5.44
N MET A 470 15.20 -7.73 -5.09
CA MET A 470 13.93 -7.05 -5.36
C MET A 470 13.87 -5.62 -4.79
N TYR A 471 14.51 -5.37 -3.65
CA TYR A 471 14.49 -4.05 -3.00
C TYR A 471 15.36 -3.05 -3.73
N THR A 472 16.55 -3.48 -4.16
CA THR A 472 17.46 -2.68 -4.98
C THR A 472 16.85 -2.41 -6.34
N SER A 473 16.20 -3.40 -6.96
CA SER A 473 15.43 -3.24 -8.20
C SER A 473 14.33 -2.17 -8.06
N LEU A 474 13.52 -2.21 -6.99
CA LEU A 474 12.53 -1.16 -6.69
C LEU A 474 13.19 0.23 -6.57
N ALA A 475 14.30 0.33 -5.85
CA ALA A 475 15.02 1.59 -5.65
C ALA A 475 15.67 2.13 -6.93
N ILE A 476 16.11 1.26 -7.85
CA ILE A 476 16.62 1.63 -9.18
C ILE A 476 15.46 2.14 -10.04
N MET A 477 14.33 1.43 -10.09
CA MET A 477 13.14 1.84 -10.85
C MET A 477 12.55 3.16 -10.34
N GLY A 478 12.54 3.40 -9.02
CA GLY A 478 12.14 4.69 -8.43
C GLY A 478 13.03 5.86 -8.87
N ARG A 479 14.28 5.58 -9.28
CA ARG A 479 15.30 6.55 -9.73
C ARG A 479 15.40 6.72 -11.24
N SER A 480 14.66 5.95 -12.03
CA SER A 480 14.71 6.04 -13.49
C SER A 480 14.17 7.35 -14.03
N ASP A 481 14.60 7.72 -15.23
CA ASP A 481 14.12 8.92 -15.88
C ASP A 481 12.70 8.67 -16.44
N LEU A 482 12.41 7.44 -16.88
CA LEU A 482 11.06 6.94 -17.17
C LEU A 482 10.88 5.53 -16.61
N PHE A 483 9.72 5.24 -16.04
CA PHE A 483 9.36 3.89 -15.57
C PHE A 483 8.22 3.31 -16.40
N ILE A 484 8.32 2.04 -16.78
CA ILE A 484 7.23 1.26 -17.39
C ILE A 484 6.90 0.09 -16.46
N GLY A 485 5.73 0.14 -15.84
CA GLY A 485 5.27 -0.86 -14.90
C GLY A 485 4.25 -1.84 -15.48
N ASN A 486 3.93 -2.85 -14.68
CA ASN A 486 2.75 -3.68 -14.87
C ASN A 486 1.60 -3.10 -14.04
N CYS A 487 0.46 -2.79 -14.67
CA CYS A 487 -0.62 -2.08 -13.98
C CYS A 487 -1.30 -2.92 -12.88
N VAL A 488 -1.37 -4.24 -13.02
CA VAL A 488 -2.01 -5.11 -12.03
C VAL A 488 -1.07 -5.37 -10.84
N SER A 489 0.25 -5.26 -11.03
CA SER A 489 1.25 -5.58 -10.01
C SER A 489 1.32 -4.54 -8.87
N THR A 490 1.11 -5.00 -7.64
CA THR A 490 1.36 -4.21 -6.42
C THR A 490 2.85 -3.89 -6.24
N PHE A 491 3.75 -4.67 -6.84
CA PHE A 491 5.19 -4.38 -6.86
C PHE A 491 5.51 -3.16 -7.74
N SER A 492 4.93 -3.08 -8.94
CA SER A 492 4.98 -1.84 -9.75
C SER A 492 4.33 -0.66 -9.05
N HIS A 493 3.28 -0.91 -8.26
CA HIS A 493 2.56 0.14 -7.54
C HIS A 493 3.45 0.83 -6.48
N ILE A 494 4.39 0.11 -5.85
CA ILE A 494 5.41 0.72 -4.97
C ILE A 494 6.20 1.79 -5.75
N VAL A 495 6.70 1.43 -6.93
CA VAL A 495 7.49 2.33 -7.78
C VAL A 495 6.65 3.53 -8.23
N LYS A 496 5.42 3.28 -8.70
CA LYS A 496 4.50 4.34 -9.13
C LYS A 496 4.30 5.37 -8.02
N ARG A 497 3.96 4.92 -6.81
CA ARG A 497 3.73 5.81 -5.66
C ARG A 497 5.00 6.52 -5.21
N GLU A 498 6.16 5.84 -5.23
CA GLU A 498 7.44 6.49 -4.91
C GLU A 498 7.70 7.65 -5.88
N ARG A 499 7.54 7.39 -7.18
CA ARG A 499 7.74 8.37 -8.25
C ARG A 499 6.74 9.53 -8.16
N ASP A 500 5.51 9.28 -7.73
CA ASP A 500 4.48 10.31 -7.59
C ASP A 500 4.69 11.22 -6.38
N HIS A 501 5.18 10.67 -5.25
CA HIS A 501 5.01 11.32 -3.95
C HIS A 501 6.30 11.66 -3.18
N THR A 502 7.46 11.07 -3.53
CA THR A 502 8.70 11.33 -2.77
C THR A 502 9.41 12.62 -3.20
N GLY A 503 9.21 13.07 -4.43
CA GLY A 503 9.77 14.32 -4.98
C GLY A 503 8.86 15.53 -4.78
N GLN A 504 9.37 16.72 -5.13
CA GLN A 504 8.55 17.94 -5.22
C GLN A 504 7.53 17.85 -6.37
N SER A 505 7.89 17.14 -7.44
CA SER A 505 7.05 16.87 -8.60
C SER A 505 7.04 15.38 -8.91
N PRO A 506 5.91 14.83 -9.40
CA PRO A 506 5.85 13.45 -9.88
C PRO A 506 6.86 13.17 -10.98
N ARG A 507 7.48 11.98 -10.96
CA ARG A 507 8.33 11.50 -12.05
C ARG A 507 7.53 10.69 -13.09
N PRO A 508 7.85 10.78 -14.39
CA PRO A 508 7.07 10.13 -15.45
C PRO A 508 6.99 8.61 -15.28
N SER A 509 5.78 8.05 -15.40
CA SER A 509 5.55 6.61 -15.36
C SER A 509 4.52 6.22 -16.42
N ALA A 510 4.69 5.04 -17.00
CA ALA A 510 3.78 4.43 -17.97
C ALA A 510 3.51 2.97 -17.57
N PHE A 511 2.54 2.33 -18.21
CA PHE A 511 2.19 0.94 -17.97
C PHE A 511 1.98 0.20 -19.28
N PHE A 512 2.39 -1.07 -19.35
CA PHE A 512 2.11 -1.91 -20.50
C PHE A 512 0.59 -2.01 -20.77
N GLY A 513 0.22 -2.03 -22.06
CA GLY A 513 -1.19 -2.07 -22.49
C GLY A 513 -1.99 -0.79 -22.27
N VAL A 514 -1.47 0.20 -21.53
CA VAL A 514 -2.16 1.47 -21.26
C VAL A 514 -1.77 2.51 -22.31
N ARG A 515 -2.70 2.84 -23.20
CA ARG A 515 -2.52 3.94 -24.14
C ARG A 515 -2.94 5.24 -23.48
N SER A 516 -2.09 6.26 -23.52
CA SER A 516 -2.51 7.61 -23.15
C SER A 516 -3.66 8.01 -24.08
N ALA A 517 -4.80 8.41 -23.52
CA ALA A 517 -5.85 9.04 -24.30
C ALA A 517 -5.22 10.22 -25.05
N ARG A 518 -5.01 10.08 -26.36
CA ARG A 518 -4.79 11.24 -27.21
C ARG A 518 -5.99 12.13 -26.94
N ARG A 519 -5.77 13.31 -26.37
CA ARG A 519 -6.76 14.38 -26.47
C ARG A 519 -7.04 14.50 -27.97
N HIS A 520 -8.20 14.02 -28.40
CA HIS A 520 -8.75 14.39 -29.70
C HIS A 520 -8.88 15.91 -29.64
N ILE A 521 -7.85 16.59 -30.13
CA ILE A 521 -8.02 17.95 -30.62
C ILE A 521 -8.58 17.71 -32.01
N ASP A 522 -9.90 17.73 -32.10
CA ASP A 522 -10.56 17.83 -33.39
C ASP A 522 -10.08 19.15 -34.00
N LEU A 523 -9.32 19.02 -35.09
CA LEU A 523 -8.89 20.14 -35.94
C LEU A 523 -9.98 20.47 -36.96
#